data_AF-A0A7C7PU66-F1
#
_entry.id   AF-A0A7C7PU66-F1
#
_cell.length_a   1.000
_cell.length_b   1.000
_cell.length_c   1.000
_cell.angle_alpha   90.00
_cell.angle_beta   90.00
_cell.angle_gamma   90.00
#
_symmetry.space_group_name_H-M   'P 1'
#
loop_
_entity.id
_entity.type
_entity.pdbx_description
1 polymer ?
#
loop_
_entity_poly.entity_id
_entity_poly.type
_entity_poly.pdbx_seq_one_letter_code
_entity_poly.pdbx_strand_id
1 'polypeptide(L)' 'MAGKKQVELKAFYDAETRKVVEILKKAGPERIIRFGSVARGDLSPGSDLDLCVLIKRDAREPQFRV' A
#
# COMPACT_ATOMS: atom_id res chain seq x y z
N MET A 1 2.14 -13.82 -24.73
CA MET A 1 1.72 -14.35 -23.40
C MET A 1 2.21 -13.52 -22.21
N ALA A 2 3.39 -12.85 -22.27
CA ALA A 2 3.92 -12.04 -21.17
C ALA A 2 3.02 -10.86 -20.73
N GLY A 3 2.40 -10.14 -21.68
CA GLY A 3 1.55 -8.98 -21.35
C GLY A 3 0.30 -9.31 -20.55
N LYS A 4 -0.35 -10.46 -20.80
CA LYS A 4 -1.55 -10.88 -20.07
C LYS A 4 -1.26 -11.14 -18.59
N LYS A 5 -0.13 -11.79 -18.31
CA LYS A 5 0.33 -12.09 -16.94
C LYS A 5 0.65 -10.83 -16.16
N GLN A 6 1.25 -9.82 -16.79
CA GLN A 6 1.53 -8.53 -16.14
C GLN A 6 0.26 -7.77 -15.78
N VAL A 7 -0.76 -7.81 -16.64
CA VAL A 7 -2.06 -7.18 -16.39
C VAL A 7 -2.78 -7.87 -15.23
N GLU A 8 -2.81 -9.20 -15.21
CA GLU A 8 -3.40 -9.98 -14.11
C GLU A 8 -2.70 -9.69 -12.79
N LEU A 9 -1.36 -9.62 -12.80
CA LEU A 9 -0.58 -9.34 -11.60
C LEU A 9 -0.83 -7.91 -11.10
N LYS A 10 -0.89 -6.93 -11.99
CA LYS A 10 -1.25 -5.56 -11.62
C LYS A 10 -2.65 -5.50 -10.99
N ALA A 11 -3.62 -6.19 -11.57
CA ALA A 11 -4.97 -6.26 -11.04
C ALA A 11 -5.02 -6.87 -9.63
N PHE A 12 -4.22 -7.92 -9.40
CA PHE A 12 -4.06 -8.51 -8.06
C PHE A 12 -3.53 -7.48 -7.05
N TYR A 13 -2.41 -6.81 -7.33
CA TYR A 13 -1.86 -5.82 -6.39
C TYR A 13 -2.77 -4.60 -6.20
N ASP A 14 -3.50 -4.18 -7.23
CA ASP A 14 -4.51 -3.12 -7.08
C ASP A 14 -5.66 -3.55 -6.17
N ALA A 15 -6.08 -4.82 -6.22
CA ALA A 15 -7.09 -5.37 -5.31
C ALA A 15 -6.56 -5.48 -3.86
N GLU A 16 -5.33 -5.98 -3.67
CA GLU A 16 -4.70 -6.05 -2.35
C GLU A 16 -4.46 -4.65 -1.76
N THR A 17 -4.05 -3.68 -2.59
CA THR A 17 -3.94 -2.27 -2.19
C THR A 17 -5.26 -1.76 -1.61
N ARG A 18 -6.39 -2.02 -2.28
CA ARG A 18 -7.71 -1.58 -1.80
C ARG A 18 -8.07 -2.23 -0.46
N LYS A 19 -7.83 -3.53 -0.30
CA LYS A 19 -8.10 -4.24 0.97
C LYS A 19 -7.32 -3.63 2.14
N VAL A 20 -6.02 -3.40 1.96
CA VAL A 20 -5.17 -2.83 3.01
C VAL A 20 -5.57 -1.37 3.29
N VAL A 21 -5.88 -0.58 2.27
CA VAL A 21 -6.38 0.80 2.44
C VAL A 21 -7.66 0.84 3.28
N GLU A 22 -8.63 -0.04 3.04
CA GLU A 22 -9.87 -0.08 3.86
C GLU A 22 -9.60 -0.43 5.32
N ILE A 23 -8.60 -1.27 5.60
CA ILE A 23 -8.19 -1.58 6.97
C ILE A 23 -7.53 -0.33 7.60
N LEU A 24 -6.60 0.31 6.90
CA LEU A 24 -5.85 1.46 7.39
C LEU A 24 -6.72 2.71 7.61
N LYS A 25 -7.81 2.88 6.85
CA LYS A 25 -8.78 3.96 7.03
C LYS A 25 -9.36 4.02 8.45
N LYS A 26 -9.45 2.88 9.15
CA LYS A 26 -9.93 2.81 10.54
C LYS A 26 -9.05 3.59 11.52
N ALA A 27 -7.78 3.83 11.16
CA ALA A 27 -6.85 4.64 11.95
C ALA A 27 -6.99 6.15 11.68
N GLY A 28 -7.92 6.59 10.82
CA GLY A 28 -8.12 7.99 10.47
C GLY A 28 -6.87 8.67 9.87
N PRO A 29 -6.17 8.07 8.89
CA PRO A 29 -4.99 8.68 8.30
C PRO A 29 -5.36 9.94 7.52
N GLU A 30 -4.47 10.93 7.51
CA GLU A 30 -4.60 12.08 6.62
C GLU A 30 -4.44 11.65 5.16
N ARG A 31 -3.46 10.78 4.91
CA ARG A 31 -3.10 10.28 3.57
C ARG A 31 -2.54 8.87 3.65
N ILE A 32 -2.83 8.08 2.62
CA ILE A 32 -2.17 6.80 2.36
C ILE A 32 -1.58 6.88 0.95
N ILE A 33 -0.28 6.61 0.83
CA ILE A 33 0.47 6.75 -0.43
C ILE A 33 1.09 5.40 -0.76
N ARG A 34 0.75 4.84 -1.94
CA ARG A 34 1.43 3.66 -2.48
C ARG A 34 2.71 4.08 -3.19
N PHE A 35 3.81 3.42 -2.87
CA PHE A 35 5.10 3.64 -3.53
C PHE A 35 5.72 2.29 -3.95
N GLY A 36 7.01 2.27 -4.23
CA GLY A 36 7.71 1.02 -4.59
C GLY A 36 7.45 0.53 -6.02
N SER A 37 7.84 -0.72 -6.28
CA SER A 37 7.78 -1.37 -7.60
C SER A 37 6.35 -1.43 -8.16
N VAL A 38 5.39 -1.77 -7.30
CA VAL A 38 3.95 -1.83 -7.62
C VAL A 38 3.41 -0.47 -8.09
N ALA A 39 3.83 0.64 -7.47
CA ALA A 39 3.41 1.97 -7.90
C ALA A 39 4.00 2.37 -9.26
N ARG A 40 5.23 1.93 -9.56
CA ARG A 40 5.93 2.26 -10.82
C ARG A 40 5.53 1.38 -12.01
N GLY A 41 4.83 0.27 -11.77
CA GLY A 41 4.49 -0.69 -12.82
C GLY A 41 5.57 -1.76 -13.08
N ASP A 42 6.69 -1.69 -12.37
CA ASP A 42 7.82 -2.62 -12.45
C ASP A 42 7.67 -3.75 -11.42
N LEU A 43 6.50 -4.38 -11.40
CA LEU A 43 6.14 -5.39 -10.40
C LEU A 43 6.35 -6.82 -10.90
N SER A 44 6.80 -7.67 -9.98
CA SER A 44 7.02 -9.10 -10.14
C SER A 44 6.16 -9.90 -9.14
N PRO A 45 5.96 -11.21 -9.32
CA PRO A 45 5.16 -12.01 -8.40
C PRO A 45 5.66 -12.03 -6.94
N GLY A 46 6.93 -11.68 -6.71
CA GLY A 46 7.52 -11.58 -5.37
C GLY A 46 7.70 -10.14 -4.90
N SER A 47 7.03 -9.16 -5.51
CA SER A 47 7.10 -7.77 -5.07
C SER A 47 6.35 -7.56 -3.75
N ASP A 48 6.90 -6.73 -2.89
CA ASP A 48 6.20 -6.25 -1.70
C ASP A 48 5.16 -5.18 -2.06
N LEU A 49 4.21 -4.94 -1.14
CA LEU A 49 3.26 -3.83 -1.22
C LEU A 49 3.66 -2.71 -0.26
N ASP A 50 4.32 -1.70 -0.80
CA ASP A 50 4.82 -0.55 -0.03
C ASP A 50 3.77 0.54 0.16
N LEU A 51 3.44 0.86 1.40
CA LEU A 51 2.51 1.94 1.77
C LEU A 51 3.14 2.89 2.79
N CYS A 52 3.06 4.19 2.51
CA CYS A 52 3.34 5.25 3.47
C CYS A 52 2.02 5.78 4.02
N VAL A 53 1.84 5.73 5.34
CA VAL A 53 0.61 6.15 6.02
C VAL A 53 0.92 7.36 6.89
N LEU A 54 0.33 8.50 6.53
CA LEU A 54 0.48 9.73 7.28
C LEU A 54 -0.69 9.86 8.26
N ILE A 55 -0.40 9.83 9.55
CA ILE A 55 -1.38 9.94 10.63
C ILE A 55 -1.05 11.19 11.43
N LYS A 56 -2.05 12.04 11.66
CA LYS A 56 -1.92 13.14 12.60
C LYS A 56 -1.95 12.56 14.01
N ARG A 57 -0.92 12.84 14.80
CA ARG A 57 -0.90 12.48 16.21
C ARG A 57 -0.85 13.73 17.08
N ASP A 58 -1.49 13.64 18.23
CA ASP A 58 -1.23 14.57 19.31
C ASP A 58 0.17 14.27 19.88
N ALA A 59 0.98 15.31 20.11
CA ALA A 59 2.33 15.17 20.65
C ALA A 59 2.38 14.50 22.03
N ARG A 60 1.24 14.40 22.71
CA ARG A 60 1.07 13.75 24.01
C ARG A 60 0.82 12.23 23.92
N GLU A 61 0.56 11.70 22.73
CA GLU A 61 0.37 10.26 22.55
C GLU A 61 1.70 9.50 22.62
N PRO A 62 1.74 8.31 23.27
CA PRO A 62 2.94 7.49 23.31
C PRO A 62 3.45 7.18 21.90
N GLN A 63 4.73 7.42 21.67
CA GLN A 63 5.40 6.95 20.46
C GLN A 63 5.53 5.44 20.55
N PHE A 64 4.71 4.71 19.79
CA PHE A 64 4.92 3.28 19.62
C PHE A 64 6.31 3.09 18.97
N ARG A 65 7.24 2.52 19.74
CA ARG A 65 8.45 1.92 19.21
C ARG A 65 8.10 0.49 18.80
N VAL A 66 8.33 0.18 17.52
CA VAL A 66 8.39 -1.21 17.03
C VAL A 66 9.80 -1.72 17.26
#